data_AF-A0A172WRT1-F1
#
_entry.id   AF-A0A172WRT1-F1
#
_cell.length_a   1.000
_cell.length_b   1.000
_cell.length_c   1.000
_cell.angle_alpha   90.00
_cell.angle_beta   90.00
_cell.angle_gamma   90.00
#
_symmetry.space_group_name_H-M   'P 1'
#
loop_
_entity.id
_entity.type
_entity.pdbx_description
1 polymer ?
#
loop_
_entity_poly.entity_id
_entity_poly.type
_entity_poly.pdbx_seq_one_letter_code
_entity_poly.pdbx_strand_id
1 'polypeptide(L)'
;MTAWLKLIPGWAYWVLALAVVAGGQQIRVLSAQSVASKAQVELANYRTDVSERDRRAALFVIQENQRRQAATEKADEQAQEQLASARTDADRAGSALERLQQRLAAAEQRGIKAGNAITAQLGQAAEDAARVRADVFGRIGEAAQLYAAVADERGVAGSACEKAWDEVKGN
;
A
#
# COMPACT_ATOMS: atom_id res chain seq x y z
N MET A 1 -27.82 22.02 -91.09
CA MET A 1 -26.48 21.91 -90.44
C MET A 1 -26.14 20.44 -90.23
N THR A 2 -25.96 19.65 -91.29
CA THR A 2 -25.74 18.19 -91.20
C THR A 2 -24.55 17.70 -92.04
N ALA A 3 -23.73 18.62 -92.56
CA ALA A 3 -22.59 18.29 -93.44
C ALA A 3 -21.30 17.90 -92.68
N TRP A 4 -21.21 18.15 -91.37
CA TRP A 4 -19.99 17.88 -90.58
C TRP A 4 -19.86 16.42 -90.08
N LEU A 5 -20.95 15.66 -90.06
CA LEU A 5 -20.94 14.25 -89.59
C LEU A 5 -20.31 13.27 -90.59
N LYS A 6 -20.06 13.67 -91.84
CA LYS A 6 -19.44 12.81 -92.87
C LYS A 6 -17.91 12.84 -92.90
N LEU A 7 -17.27 13.71 -92.11
CA LEU A 7 -15.81 13.85 -92.08
C LEU A 7 -15.15 13.04 -90.95
N ILE A 8 -15.92 12.50 -90.01
CA ILE A 8 -15.40 11.75 -88.88
C ILE A 8 -15.31 10.27 -89.29
N PRO A 9 -14.10 9.68 -89.35
CA PRO A 9 -13.95 8.27 -89.66
C PRO A 9 -14.66 7.41 -88.62
N GLY A 10 -15.29 6.31 -89.05
CA GLY A 10 -16.01 5.40 -88.14
C GLY A 10 -15.17 4.86 -86.96
N TRP A 11 -13.84 4.81 -87.11
CA TRP A 11 -12.92 4.42 -86.04
C TRP A 11 -12.84 5.42 -84.88
N ALA A 12 -13.13 6.71 -85.13
CA ALA A 12 -13.10 7.74 -84.09
C ALA A 12 -14.18 7.52 -83.02
N TYR A 13 -15.35 7.01 -83.41
CA TYR A 13 -16.41 6.63 -82.47
C TYR A 13 -15.99 5.49 -81.55
N TRP A 14 -15.22 4.52 -82.06
CA TRP A 14 -14.67 3.42 -81.26
C TRP A 14 -13.62 3.90 -80.25
N VAL A 15 -12.74 4.81 -80.65
CA VAL A 15 -11.75 5.42 -79.74
C VAL A 15 -12.45 6.21 -78.63
N LEU A 16 -13.49 6.97 -78.97
CA LEU A 16 -14.27 7.73 -77.99
C LEU A 16 -15.01 6.81 -77.02
N ALA A 17 -15.59 5.71 -77.50
CA ALA A 17 -16.22 4.69 -76.66
C ALA A 17 -15.21 4.03 -75.70
N LEU A 18 -14.01 3.69 -76.18
CA LEU A 18 -12.94 3.15 -75.32
C LEU A 18 -12.46 4.16 -74.28
N ALA A 19 -12.32 5.43 -74.65
CA ALA A 19 -11.94 6.50 -73.72
C ALA A 19 -12.98 6.69 -72.60
N VAL A 20 -14.28 6.62 -72.93
CA VAL A 20 -15.36 6.70 -71.95
C VAL A 20 -15.34 5.51 -70.99
N VAL A 21 -15.13 4.28 -71.50
CA VAL A 21 -15.05 3.08 -70.67
C VAL A 21 -13.81 3.12 -69.77
N ALA A 22 -12.64 3.48 -70.32
CA ALA A 22 -11.41 3.60 -69.56
C ALA A 22 -11.49 4.69 -68.48
N GLY A 23 -12.05 5.87 -68.81
CA GLY A 23 -12.31 6.94 -67.84
C GLY A 23 -13.32 6.52 -66.76
N GLY A 24 -14.38 5.79 -67.13
CA GLY A 24 -15.35 5.24 -66.20
C GLY A 24 -14.73 4.22 -65.23
N GLN A 25 -13.81 3.37 -65.70
CA GLN A 25 -13.07 2.44 -64.84
C GLN A 25 -12.09 3.16 -63.92
N GLN A 26 -11.38 4.19 -64.40
CA GLN A 26 -10.47 4.99 -63.56
C GLN A 26 -11.21 5.70 -62.40
N ILE A 27 -12.40 6.24 -62.65
CA ILE A 27 -13.24 6.86 -61.60
C ILE A 27 -13.65 5.83 -60.53
N ARG A 28 -13.98 4.60 -60.94
CA ARG A 28 -14.30 3.51 -60.00
C ARG A 28 -13.10 3.07 -59.16
N VAL A 29 -11.91 2.98 -59.75
CA VAL A 29 -10.70 2.60 -59.02
C VAL A 29 -10.26 3.69 -58.04
N LEU A 30 -10.31 4.97 -58.45
CA LEU A 30 -9.99 6.10 -57.57
C LEU A 30 -10.98 6.21 -56.41
N SER A 31 -12.28 6.02 -56.67
CA SER A 31 -13.28 6.00 -55.60
C SER A 31 -13.07 4.83 -54.64
N ALA A 32 -12.76 3.62 -55.14
CA ALA A 32 -12.44 2.47 -54.30
C ALA A 32 -11.19 2.70 -53.43
N GLN A 33 -10.12 3.26 -53.99
CA GLN A 33 -8.91 3.63 -53.23
C GLN A 33 -9.21 4.72 -52.19
N SER A 34 -10.07 5.69 -52.50
CA SER A 34 -10.47 6.74 -51.56
C SER A 34 -11.29 6.22 -50.38
N VAL A 35 -12.09 5.17 -50.57
CA VAL A 35 -12.82 4.51 -49.48
C VAL A 35 -11.87 3.70 -48.62
N ALA A 36 -10.93 2.98 -49.25
CA ALA A 36 -9.92 2.21 -48.54
C ALA A 36 -9.00 3.12 -47.69
N SER A 37 -8.57 4.27 -48.22
CA SER A 37 -7.73 5.22 -47.47
C SER A 37 -8.48 5.85 -46.29
N LYS A 38 -9.75 6.23 -46.47
CA LYS A 38 -10.60 6.74 -45.39
C LYS A 38 -10.77 5.71 -44.27
N ALA A 39 -11.04 4.45 -44.61
CA ALA A 39 -11.19 3.38 -43.62
C ALA A 39 -9.90 3.15 -42.81
N GLN A 40 -8.73 3.24 -43.45
CA GLN A 40 -7.44 3.13 -42.74
C GLN A 40 -7.20 4.29 -41.78
N VAL A 41 -7.53 5.52 -42.19
CA VAL A 41 -7.42 6.71 -41.33
C VAL A 41 -8.38 6.62 -40.14
N GLU A 42 -9.62 6.19 -40.36
CA GLU A 42 -10.61 6.03 -39.30
C GLU A 42 -10.18 4.96 -38.29
N LEU A 43 -9.64 3.84 -38.75
CA LEU A 43 -9.07 2.81 -37.88
C LEU A 43 -7.87 3.33 -37.07
N ALA A 44 -6.99 4.10 -37.70
CA ALA A 44 -5.84 4.71 -37.02
C ALA A 44 -6.30 5.68 -35.94
N ASN A 45 -7.25 6.57 -36.25
CA ASN A 45 -7.82 7.53 -35.30
C ASN A 45 -8.57 6.84 -34.16
N TYR A 46 -9.29 5.76 -34.45
CA TYR A 46 -9.97 4.98 -33.42
C TYR A 46 -8.98 4.34 -32.44
N ARG A 47 -7.90 3.75 -32.96
CA ARG A 47 -6.84 3.16 -32.12
C ARG A 47 -6.17 4.21 -31.23
N THR A 48 -5.93 5.41 -31.74
CA THR A 48 -5.36 6.49 -30.93
C THR A 48 -6.33 6.93 -29.83
N ASP A 49 -7.62 7.11 -30.13
CA ASP A 49 -8.63 7.50 -29.12
C ASP A 49 -8.76 6.45 -28.01
N VAL A 50 -8.77 5.16 -28.37
CA VAL A 50 -8.77 4.06 -27.38
C VAL A 50 -7.51 4.10 -26.53
N SER A 51 -6.32 4.26 -27.14
CA SER A 51 -5.06 4.33 -26.39
C SER A 51 -4.99 5.52 -25.43
N GLU A 52 -5.59 6.65 -25.79
CA GLU A 52 -5.67 7.82 -24.91
C GLU A 52 -6.61 7.56 -23.72
N ARG A 53 -7.76 6.93 -23.96
CA ARG A 53 -8.70 6.56 -22.90
C ARG A 53 -8.07 5.57 -21.92
N ASP A 54 -7.40 4.55 -22.45
CA ASP A 54 -6.70 3.56 -21.63
C ASP A 54 -5.60 4.20 -20.80
N ARG A 55 -4.84 5.16 -21.39
CA ARG A 55 -3.81 5.90 -20.67
C ARG A 55 -4.40 6.76 -19.54
N ARG A 56 -5.52 7.45 -19.78
CA ARG A 56 -6.22 8.25 -18.75
C ARG A 56 -6.77 7.37 -17.63
N ALA A 57 -7.36 6.23 -17.97
CA ALA A 57 -7.85 5.26 -17.01
C ALA A 57 -6.70 4.69 -16.16
N ALA A 58 -5.58 4.31 -16.79
CA ALA A 58 -4.41 3.81 -16.10
C ALA A 58 -3.81 4.85 -15.13
N LEU A 59 -3.72 6.12 -15.55
CA LEU A 59 -3.24 7.20 -14.69
C LEU A 59 -4.16 7.41 -13.48
N PHE A 60 -5.48 7.37 -13.67
CA PHE A 60 -6.43 7.48 -12.57
C PHE A 60 -6.29 6.33 -11.56
N VAL A 61 -6.14 5.10 -12.06
CA VAL A 61 -5.92 3.91 -11.21
C VAL A 61 -4.59 4.03 -10.44
N ILE A 62 -3.51 4.46 -11.09
CA ILE A 62 -2.21 4.65 -10.42
C ILE A 62 -2.32 5.73 -9.34
N GLN A 63 -2.98 6.85 -9.63
CA GLN A 63 -3.12 7.95 -8.68
C GLN A 63 -3.95 7.55 -7.45
N GLU A 64 -5.05 6.82 -7.65
CA GLU A 64 -5.87 6.31 -6.55
C GLU A 64 -5.12 5.26 -5.72
N ASN A 65 -4.34 4.37 -6.38
CA ASN A 65 -3.49 3.43 -5.66
C ASN A 65 -2.39 4.14 -4.88
N GLN A 66 -1.75 5.16 -5.43
CA GLN A 66 -0.75 5.98 -4.72
C GLN A 66 -1.38 6.70 -3.52
N ARG A 67 -2.60 7.23 -3.67
CA ARG A 67 -3.33 7.86 -2.56
C ARG A 67 -3.59 6.86 -1.44
N ARG A 68 -4.04 5.65 -1.77
CA ARG A 68 -4.28 4.57 -0.79
C ARG A 68 -2.97 4.10 -0.13
N GLN A 69 -1.90 3.92 -0.91
CA GLN A 69 -0.60 3.53 -0.38
C GLN A 69 -0.01 4.58 0.56
N ALA A 70 -0.10 5.87 0.21
CA ALA A 70 0.38 6.95 1.06
C ALA A 70 -0.41 7.06 2.38
N ALA A 71 -1.71 6.73 2.37
CA ALA A 71 -2.52 6.66 3.57
C ALA A 71 -2.09 5.49 4.47
N THR A 72 -1.94 4.29 3.90
CA THR A 72 -1.46 3.11 4.64
C THR A 72 -0.05 3.28 5.19
N GLU A 73 0.86 3.87 4.42
CA GLU A 73 2.25 4.08 4.84
C GLU A 73 2.36 5.04 6.04
N LYS A 74 1.53 6.10 6.06
CA LYS A 74 1.44 7.01 7.22
C LYS A 74 0.88 6.31 8.45
N ALA A 75 -0.15 5.47 8.27
CA ALA A 75 -0.72 4.70 9.37
C ALA A 75 0.30 3.70 9.95
N ASP A 76 1.07 3.03 9.07
CA ASP A 76 2.13 2.11 9.45
C ASP A 76 3.29 2.83 10.17
N GLU A 77 3.71 3.99 9.68
CA GLU A 77 4.76 4.81 10.32
C GLU A 77 4.35 5.24 11.73
N GLN A 78 3.10 5.75 11.89
CA GLN A 78 2.57 6.09 13.21
C GLN A 78 2.47 4.88 14.14
N ALA A 79 2.07 3.71 13.62
CA ALA A 79 2.00 2.49 14.42
C ALA A 79 3.39 2.04 14.87
N GLN A 80 4.40 2.13 14.00
CA GLN A 80 5.79 1.81 14.33
C GLN A 80 6.36 2.76 15.39
N GLU A 81 6.07 4.07 15.28
CA GLU A 81 6.50 5.06 16.28
C GLU A 81 5.88 4.77 17.65
N GLN A 82 4.59 4.45 17.71
CA GLN A 82 3.91 4.07 18.95
C GLN A 82 4.50 2.79 19.55
N LEU A 83 4.78 1.77 18.74
CA LEU A 83 5.44 0.54 19.19
C LEU A 83 6.85 0.82 19.73
N ALA A 84 7.62 1.70 19.08
CA ALA A 84 8.96 2.07 19.56
C ALA A 84 8.90 2.80 20.90
N SER A 85 7.93 3.71 21.07
CA SER A 85 7.68 4.39 22.34
C SER A 85 7.30 3.40 23.44
N ALA A 86 6.34 2.52 23.18
CA ALA A 86 5.89 1.51 24.13
C ALA A 86 7.03 0.56 24.55
N ARG A 87 7.87 0.13 23.60
CA ARG A 87 9.07 -0.68 23.89
C ARG A 87 10.07 0.06 24.78
N THR A 88 10.33 1.33 24.48
CA THR A 88 11.25 2.15 25.30
C THR A 88 10.72 2.33 26.73
N ASP A 89 9.41 2.50 26.89
CA ASP A 89 8.77 2.60 28.20
C ASP A 89 8.84 1.27 28.96
N ALA A 90 8.59 0.15 28.28
CA ALA A 90 8.74 -1.19 28.84
C ALA A 90 10.18 -1.48 29.31
N ASP A 91 11.19 -1.11 28.52
CA ASP A 91 12.60 -1.23 28.88
C ASP A 91 12.95 -0.37 30.11
N ARG A 92 12.44 0.87 30.16
CA ARG A 92 12.61 1.74 31.33
C ARG A 92 11.99 1.12 32.58
N ALA A 93 10.79 0.56 32.47
CA ALA A 93 10.12 -0.14 33.57
C ALA A 93 10.88 -1.38 34.01
N GLY A 94 11.38 -2.20 33.07
CA GLY A 94 12.23 -3.36 33.35
C GLY A 94 13.50 -2.98 34.10
N SER A 95 14.21 -1.95 33.63
CA SER A 95 15.42 -1.46 34.32
C SER A 95 15.13 -0.94 35.74
N ALA A 96 13.95 -0.35 35.97
CA ALA A 96 13.54 0.13 37.28
C ALA A 96 13.23 -1.04 38.22
N LEU A 97 12.59 -2.10 37.71
CA LEU A 97 12.34 -3.34 38.44
C LEU A 97 13.66 -4.00 38.87
N GLU A 98 14.62 -4.15 37.96
CA GLU A 98 15.95 -4.72 38.28
C GLU A 98 16.68 -3.92 39.36
N ARG A 99 16.67 -2.59 39.27
CA ARG A 99 17.26 -1.72 40.30
C ARG A 99 16.58 -1.90 41.66
N LEU A 100 15.26 -2.08 41.68
CA LEU A 100 14.51 -2.36 42.92
C LEU A 100 14.91 -3.71 43.51
N GLN A 101 15.01 -4.75 42.68
CA GLN A 101 15.44 -6.08 43.11
C GLN A 101 16.87 -6.06 43.68
N GLN A 102 17.81 -5.38 43.02
CA GLN A 102 19.19 -5.22 43.51
C GLN A 102 19.24 -4.49 44.85
N ARG A 103 18.45 -3.41 45.02
CA ARG A 103 18.36 -2.67 46.29
C ARG A 103 17.77 -3.53 47.41
N LEU A 104 16.77 -4.36 47.09
CA LEU A 104 16.16 -5.29 48.04
C LEU A 104 17.18 -6.34 48.49
N ALA A 105 17.90 -6.97 47.56
CA ALA A 105 18.95 -7.94 47.85
C ALA A 105 20.10 -7.34 48.68
N ALA A 106 20.51 -6.10 48.37
CA ALA A 106 21.53 -5.38 49.14
C ALA A 106 21.05 -4.96 50.54
N ALA A 107 19.75 -4.78 50.75
CA ALA A 107 19.16 -4.55 52.07
C ALA A 107 19.13 -5.86 52.89
N GLU A 108 18.76 -6.97 52.27
CA GLU A 108 18.75 -8.31 52.88
C GLU A 108 20.16 -8.70 53.37
N GLN A 109 21.20 -8.56 52.52
CA GLN A 109 22.58 -8.85 52.93
C GLN A 109 23.09 -7.99 54.10
N ARG A 110 22.61 -6.75 54.23
CA ARG A 110 22.97 -5.88 55.38
C ARG A 110 22.26 -6.31 56.65
N GLY A 111 21.03 -6.81 56.56
CA GLY A 111 20.29 -7.39 57.67
C GLY A 111 21.00 -8.61 58.26
N ILE A 112 21.42 -9.56 57.41
CA ILE A 112 22.15 -10.77 57.82
C ILE A 112 23.40 -10.44 58.64
N LYS A 113 24.18 -9.44 58.20
CA LYS A 113 25.45 -9.08 58.83
C LYS A 113 25.31 -8.40 60.20
N ALA A 114 24.12 -7.93 60.57
CA ALA A 114 23.88 -7.19 61.81
C ALA A 114 23.26 -8.04 62.95
N GLY A 115 22.91 -9.31 62.72
CA GLY A 115 22.16 -10.14 63.68
C GLY A 115 23.00 -10.94 64.69
N ASN A 116 22.46 -11.14 65.90
CA ASN A 116 22.95 -12.05 66.95
C ASN A 116 22.10 -13.35 66.99
N ALA A 117 22.56 -14.46 67.57
CA ALA A 117 21.97 -15.80 67.34
C ALA A 117 20.44 -15.96 67.57
N ILE A 118 19.83 -15.25 68.54
CA ILE A 118 18.36 -15.28 68.76
C ILE A 118 17.63 -14.40 67.72
N THR A 119 18.20 -13.25 67.35
CA THR A 119 17.70 -12.48 66.20
C THR A 119 18.03 -13.16 64.88
N ALA A 120 18.98 -14.08 64.81
CA ALA A 120 19.29 -14.85 63.61
C ALA A 120 18.16 -15.84 63.30
N GLN A 121 17.59 -16.54 64.30
CA GLN A 121 16.47 -17.46 64.08
C GLN A 121 15.17 -16.71 63.71
N LEU A 122 14.85 -15.62 64.40
CA LEU A 122 13.73 -14.73 64.07
C LEU A 122 13.96 -14.01 62.74
N GLY A 123 15.20 -13.65 62.45
CA GLY A 123 15.66 -13.06 61.20
C GLY A 123 15.56 -14.02 60.03
N GLN A 124 15.86 -15.31 60.23
CA GLN A 124 15.72 -16.35 59.20
C GLN A 124 14.27 -16.56 58.80
N ALA A 125 13.35 -16.64 59.77
CA ALA A 125 11.92 -16.73 59.46
C ALA A 125 11.40 -15.46 58.76
N ALA A 126 11.92 -14.28 59.13
CA ALA A 126 11.59 -13.02 58.47
C ALA A 126 12.21 -12.93 57.05
N GLU A 127 13.40 -13.47 56.83
CA GLU A 127 14.08 -13.57 55.54
C GLU A 127 13.39 -14.53 54.59
N ASP A 128 13.01 -15.72 55.05
CA ASP A 128 12.25 -16.66 54.23
C ASP A 128 10.92 -16.04 53.77
N ALA A 129 10.23 -15.32 54.67
CA ALA A 129 9.01 -14.59 54.33
C ALA A 129 9.26 -13.38 53.39
N ALA A 130 10.44 -12.74 53.47
CA ALA A 130 10.82 -11.66 52.58
C ALA A 130 11.22 -12.18 51.18
N ARG A 131 11.93 -13.31 51.13
CA ARG A 131 12.39 -13.97 49.91
C ARG A 131 11.22 -14.56 49.12
N VAL A 132 10.26 -15.19 49.79
CA VAL A 132 9.00 -15.62 49.15
C VAL A 132 8.24 -14.41 48.60
N ARG A 133 8.18 -13.30 49.33
CA ARG A 133 7.55 -12.06 48.80
C ARG A 133 8.29 -11.54 47.57
N ALA A 134 9.62 -11.49 47.61
CA ALA A 134 10.44 -11.04 46.50
C ALA A 134 10.27 -11.94 45.26
N ASP A 135 10.24 -13.26 45.45
CA ASP A 135 9.99 -14.23 44.39
C ASP A 135 8.58 -14.06 43.78
N VAL A 136 7.55 -13.96 44.63
CA VAL A 136 6.18 -13.73 44.18
C VAL A 136 6.04 -12.41 43.42
N PHE A 137 6.62 -11.31 43.93
CA PHE A 137 6.61 -10.02 43.23
C PHE A 137 7.43 -10.07 41.93
N GLY A 138 8.52 -10.83 41.88
CA GLY A 138 9.29 -11.08 40.66
C GLY A 138 8.45 -11.79 39.60
N ARG A 139 7.80 -12.90 39.97
CA ARG A 139 6.94 -13.68 39.07
C ARG A 139 5.70 -12.91 38.62
N ILE A 140 5.09 -12.11 39.49
CA ILE A 140 3.97 -11.22 39.12
C ILE A 140 4.46 -10.13 38.17
N GLY A 141 5.65 -9.56 38.41
CA GLY A 141 6.24 -8.55 37.53
C GLY A 141 6.50 -9.09 36.12
N GLU A 142 7.07 -10.29 36.02
CA GLU A 142 7.32 -10.97 34.74
C GLU A 142 6.00 -11.29 34.00
N ALA A 143 5.00 -11.82 34.71
CA ALA A 143 3.68 -12.05 34.15
C ALA A 143 3.01 -10.74 33.69
N ALA A 144 3.13 -9.67 34.47
CA ALA A 144 2.58 -8.36 34.12
C ALA A 144 3.24 -7.78 32.87
N GLN A 145 4.56 -7.93 32.71
CA GLN A 145 5.25 -7.53 31.48
C GLN A 145 4.76 -8.32 30.25
N LEU A 146 4.56 -9.63 30.39
CA LEU A 146 4.03 -10.46 29.31
C LEU A 146 2.63 -10.01 28.88
N TYR A 147 1.72 -9.78 29.85
CA TYR A 147 0.37 -9.30 29.56
C TYR A 147 0.36 -7.88 28.99
N ALA A 148 1.22 -6.99 29.48
CA ALA A 148 1.36 -5.64 28.95
C ALA A 148 1.83 -5.66 27.49
N ALA A 149 2.83 -6.49 27.16
CA ALA A 149 3.31 -6.62 25.78
C ALA A 149 2.21 -7.07 24.81
N VAL A 150 1.40 -8.07 25.20
CA VAL A 150 0.27 -8.54 24.39
C VAL A 150 -0.83 -7.48 24.29
N ALA A 151 -1.09 -6.74 25.37
CA ALA A 151 -2.08 -5.66 25.37
C ALA A 151 -1.66 -4.50 24.45
N ASP A 152 -0.39 -4.10 24.49
CA ASP A 152 0.18 -3.06 23.64
C ASP A 152 0.14 -3.49 22.15
N GLU A 153 0.53 -4.72 21.84
CA GLU A 153 0.48 -5.25 20.47
C GLU A 153 -0.95 -5.21 19.91
N ARG A 154 -1.94 -5.67 20.70
CA ARG A 154 -3.34 -5.66 20.29
C ARG A 154 -3.93 -4.24 20.23
N GLY A 155 -3.53 -3.36 21.14
CA GLY A 155 -3.96 -1.96 21.17
C GLY A 155 -3.47 -1.21 19.94
N VAL A 156 -2.20 -1.39 19.55
CA VAL A 156 -1.65 -0.81 18.33
C VAL A 156 -2.36 -1.37 17.10
N ALA A 157 -2.52 -2.69 17.00
CA ALA A 157 -3.22 -3.30 15.85
C ALA A 157 -4.68 -2.82 15.73
N GLY A 158 -5.40 -2.71 16.85
CA GLY A 158 -6.78 -2.22 16.90
C GLY A 158 -6.89 -0.76 16.48
N SER A 159 -6.05 0.11 17.05
CA SER A 159 -6.05 1.54 16.71
C SER A 159 -5.61 1.81 15.27
N ALA A 160 -4.71 1.00 14.71
CA ALA A 160 -4.35 1.06 13.29
C ALA A 160 -5.55 0.70 12.38
N CYS A 161 -6.31 -0.35 12.73
CA CYS A 161 -7.53 -0.71 12.01
C CYS A 161 -8.60 0.40 12.08
N GLU A 162 -8.80 1.02 13.24
CA GLU A 162 -9.74 2.14 13.39
C GLU A 162 -9.35 3.35 12.53
N LYS A 163 -8.08 3.76 12.58
CA LYS A 163 -7.59 4.87 11.74
C LYS A 163 -7.72 4.58 10.25
N ALA A 164 -7.37 3.38 9.81
CA ALA A 164 -7.50 2.97 8.41
C ALA A 164 -8.96 3.00 7.95
N TRP A 165 -9.89 2.58 8.82
CA TRP A 165 -11.32 2.66 8.53
C TRP A 165 -11.83 4.10 8.47
N ASP A 166 -11.41 4.96 9.39
CA ASP A 166 -11.79 6.38 9.41
C ASP A 166 -11.27 7.12 8.18
N GLU A 167 -10.07 6.80 7.67
CA GLU A 167 -9.56 7.36 6.41
C GLU A 167 -10.34 6.89 5.18
N VAL A 168 -10.86 5.66 5.20
CA VAL A 168 -11.73 5.15 4.12
C VAL A 168 -13.13 5.77 4.18
N LYS A 169 -13.66 6.03 5.38
CA LYS A 169 -15.00 6.59 5.60
C LYS A 169 -15.03 8.13 5.50
N GLY A 170 -13.90 8.80 5.76
CA GLY A 170 -13.75 10.25 5.81
C GLY A 170 -13.53 10.95 4.46
N ASN A 171 -13.78 10.26 3.34
CA ASN A 171 -13.77 10.82 1.99
C ASN A 171 -15.12 10.62 1.29
#